data_AF-A0A6B3NE92-F1
#
_entry.id   AF-A0A6B3NE92-F1
#
_cell.length_a   1.000
_cell.length_b   1.000
_cell.length_c   1.000
_cell.angle_alpha   90.00
_cell.angle_beta   90.00
_cell.angle_gamma   90.00
#
_symmetry.space_group_name_H-M   'P 1'
#
loop_
_entity.id
_entity.type
_entity.pdbx_description
1 polymer ?
#
loop_
_entity_poly.entity_id
_entity_poly.type
_entity_poly.pdbx_seq_one_letter_code
_entity_poly.pdbx_strand_id
1 'polypeptide(L)'
;METTIGLEIIEVVEQAAIASAKWMGKGEKNTADQVAVEAMRERMNKIYMRGRIVIGEGERDDAPMLYIGEEVGICTREDAKTFCNPDELIEIDIAVDPCEGT
;
A
#
# COMPACT_ATOMS: atom_id res chain seq x y z
N MET A 1 0.17 18.45 -0.14
CA MET A 1 -0.31 17.09 0.21
C MET A 1 -1.77 17.23 0.56
N GLU A 2 -2.64 16.54 -0.17
CA GLU A 2 -4.07 16.64 0.02
C GLU A 2 -4.48 16.20 1.44
N THR A 3 -5.46 16.87 2.04
CA THR A 3 -5.88 16.59 3.41
C THR A 3 -6.69 15.31 3.57
N THR A 4 -7.26 14.80 2.47
CA THR A 4 -8.11 13.61 2.41
C THR A 4 -7.33 12.30 2.56
N ILE A 5 -6.07 12.27 2.13
CA ILE A 5 -5.23 11.05 2.21
C ILE A 5 -5.13 10.50 3.64
N GLY A 6 -5.12 11.37 4.65
CA GLY A 6 -5.12 10.99 6.06
C GLY A 6 -6.39 10.25 6.51
N LEU A 7 -7.51 10.44 5.79
CA LEU A 7 -8.75 9.68 6.00
C LEU A 7 -8.73 8.37 5.19
N GLU A 8 -8.15 8.38 3.98
CA GLU A 8 -8.12 7.19 3.13
C GLU A 8 -7.19 6.09 3.65
N ILE A 9 -6.10 6.45 4.34
CA ILE A 9 -5.22 5.46 4.98
C ILE A 9 -5.91 4.67 6.09
N ILE A 10 -7.02 5.17 6.65
CA ILE A 10 -7.84 4.43 7.63
C ILE A 10 -8.32 3.13 6.99
N GLU A 11 -8.89 3.22 5.79
CA GLU A 11 -9.38 2.04 5.08
C GLU A 11 -8.22 1.13 4.63
N VAL A 12 -7.04 1.69 4.30
CA VAL A 12 -5.86 0.91 3.93
C VAL A 12 -5.46 -0.05 5.05
N VAL A 13 -5.30 0.47 6.27
CA VAL A 13 -4.91 -0.35 7.42
C VAL A 13 -6.03 -1.28 7.88
N GLU A 14 -7.29 -0.85 7.77
CA GLU A 14 -8.45 -1.71 8.08
C GLU A 14 -8.52 -2.93 7.15
N GLN A 15 -8.38 -2.74 5.84
CA GLN A 15 -8.46 -3.85 4.88
C GLN A 15 -7.29 -4.83 5.06
N ALA A 16 -6.06 -4.33 5.28
CA ALA A 16 -4.89 -5.15 5.55
C ALA A 16 -5.08 -6.00 6.81
N ALA A 17 -5.50 -5.36 7.91
CA ALA A 17 -5.75 -6.05 9.18
C ALA A 17 -6.87 -7.09 9.07
N ILE A 18 -7.98 -6.78 8.41
CA ILE A 18 -9.10 -7.71 8.19
C ILE A 18 -8.66 -8.91 7.35
N ALA A 19 -7.80 -8.71 6.34
CA ALA A 19 -7.28 -9.79 5.52
C ALA A 19 -6.40 -10.74 6.34
N SER A 20 -5.42 -10.18 7.08
CA SER A 20 -4.52 -10.96 7.96
C SER A 20 -5.27 -11.70 9.07
N ALA A 21 -6.22 -11.03 9.73
CA ALA A 21 -6.96 -11.59 10.87
C ALA A 21 -7.73 -12.89 10.56
N LYS A 22 -8.10 -13.12 9.29
CA LYS A 22 -8.72 -14.38 8.84
C LYS A 22 -7.80 -15.61 8.96
N TRP A 23 -6.51 -15.37 9.18
CA TRP A 23 -5.46 -16.37 9.36
C TRP A 23 -4.92 -16.46 10.79
N MET A 24 -5.48 -15.67 11.71
CA MET A 24 -5.12 -15.71 13.12
C MET A 24 -5.28 -17.12 13.71
N GLY A 25 -4.25 -17.61 14.37
CA GLY A 25 -4.25 -18.93 15.04
C GLY A 25 -4.12 -20.14 14.11
N LYS A 26 -3.92 -19.94 12.80
CA LYS A 26 -3.76 -21.05 11.84
C LYS A 26 -2.32 -21.57 11.73
N GLY A 27 -1.34 -20.86 12.28
CA GLY A 27 0.09 -21.21 12.16
C GLY A 27 0.67 -20.99 10.76
N GLU A 28 -0.04 -20.25 9.90
CA GLU A 28 0.34 -19.97 8.52
C GLU A 28 0.84 -18.52 8.37
N LYS A 29 2.01 -18.23 8.92
CA LYS A 29 2.57 -16.87 8.97
C LYS A 29 2.72 -16.20 7.59
N ASN A 30 3.26 -16.94 6.62
CA ASN A 30 3.49 -16.42 5.27
C ASN A 30 2.18 -16.08 4.56
N THR A 31 1.13 -16.88 4.80
CA THR A 31 -0.19 -16.64 4.21
C THR A 31 -0.83 -15.41 4.84
N ALA A 32 -0.75 -15.25 6.17
CA ALA A 32 -1.28 -14.09 6.89
C ALA A 32 -0.63 -12.79 6.40
N ASP A 33 0.69 -12.83 6.22
CA ASP A 33 1.48 -11.72 5.69
C ASP A 33 1.10 -11.37 4.25
N GLN A 34 1.12 -12.37 3.36
CA GLN A 34 0.84 -12.19 1.94
C GLN A 34 -0.54 -11.55 1.68
N VAL A 35 -1.58 -11.98 2.41
CA VAL A 35 -2.92 -11.41 2.22
C VAL A 35 -3.03 -9.99 2.78
N ALA A 36 -2.22 -9.63 3.77
CA ALA A 36 -2.15 -8.27 4.30
C ALA A 36 -1.48 -7.33 3.30
N VAL A 37 -0.32 -7.74 2.76
CA VAL A 37 0.42 -7.06 1.69
C VAL A 37 -0.50 -6.78 0.50
N GLU A 38 -1.20 -7.81 0.03
CA GLU A 38 -2.09 -7.70 -1.13
C GLU A 38 -3.24 -6.72 -0.88
N ALA A 39 -3.92 -6.84 0.27
CA ALA A 39 -5.04 -5.97 0.61
C ALA A 39 -4.62 -4.51 0.81
N MET A 40 -3.48 -4.28 1.48
CA MET A 40 -2.90 -2.95 1.66
C MET A 40 -2.59 -2.32 0.30
N ARG A 41 -1.87 -3.05 -0.56
CA ARG A 41 -1.51 -2.62 -1.90
C ARG A 41 -2.73 -2.32 -2.77
N GLU A 42 -3.73 -3.19 -2.75
CA GLU A 42 -4.96 -3.00 -3.52
C GLU A 42 -5.71 -1.74 -3.09
N ARG A 43 -5.82 -1.51 -1.77
CA ARG A 43 -6.51 -0.31 -1.26
C ARG A 43 -5.73 0.96 -1.55
N MET A 44 -4.39 0.94 -1.43
CA MET A 44 -3.53 2.08 -1.80
C MET A 44 -3.65 2.44 -3.28
N ASN A 45 -3.75 1.45 -4.17
CA ASN A 45 -3.92 1.67 -5.61
C ASN A 45 -5.29 2.24 -6.02
N LYS A 46 -6.20 2.44 -5.07
CA LYS A 46 -7.48 3.14 -5.28
C LYS A 46 -7.46 4.59 -4.79
N ILE A 47 -6.38 5.03 -4.14
CA ILE A 47 -6.20 6.40 -3.64
C ILE A 47 -5.67 7.29 -4.77
N TYR A 48 -6.16 8.53 -4.85
CA TYR A 48 -5.59 9.56 -5.71
C TYR A 48 -4.31 10.12 -5.08
N MET A 49 -3.22 9.36 -5.22
CA MET A 49 -1.89 9.77 -4.75
C MET A 49 -0.81 9.29 -5.71
N ARG A 50 0.35 9.94 -5.64
CA ARG A 50 1.57 9.54 -6.34
C ARG A 50 2.61 9.03 -5.34
N GLY A 51 2.40 7.80 -4.87
CA GLY A 51 3.20 7.19 -3.82
C GLY A 51 4.36 6.35 -4.35
N ARG A 52 5.46 6.33 -3.59
CA ARG A 52 6.61 5.46 -3.82
C ARG A 52 6.99 4.74 -2.52
N ILE A 53 7.11 3.43 -2.56
CA ILE A 53 7.55 2.64 -1.40
C ILE A 53 9.05 2.89 -1.17
N VAL A 54 9.42 3.28 0.04
CA VAL A 54 10.82 3.45 0.47
C VAL A 54 11.24 2.45 1.55
N ILE A 55 10.27 1.88 2.26
CA ILE A 55 10.44 0.77 3.20
C ILE A 55 9.23 -0.16 2.99
N GLY A 56 9.47 -1.45 2.75
CA GLY A 56 8.42 -2.44 2.55
C GLY A 56 8.97 -3.86 2.66
N GLU A 57 8.35 -4.81 1.96
CA GLU A 57 8.62 -6.26 2.08
C GLU A 57 10.04 -6.69 1.69
N GLY A 58 10.73 -5.86 0.91
CA GLY A 58 12.10 -6.11 0.50
C GLY A 58 12.48 -5.41 -0.81
N GLU A 59 13.58 -5.87 -1.38
CA GLU A 59 14.02 -5.46 -2.72
C GLU A 59 13.11 -6.05 -3.80
N ARG A 60 13.07 -5.43 -4.98
CA ARG A 60 12.19 -5.84 -6.09
C ARG A 60 12.37 -7.30 -6.54
N ASP A 61 13.58 -7.82 -6.41
CA ASP A 61 13.90 -9.19 -6.83
C ASP A 61 13.42 -10.24 -5.79
N ASP A 62 13.27 -9.82 -4.53
CA ASP A 62 12.92 -10.71 -3.40
C ASP A 62 11.45 -10.58 -2.98
N ALA A 63 10.83 -9.43 -3.25
CA ALA A 63 9.45 -9.11 -2.88
C ALA A 63 8.57 -8.81 -4.11
N PRO A 64 7.55 -9.62 -4.40
CA PRO A 64 6.70 -9.42 -5.58
C PRO A 64 5.72 -8.24 -5.45
N MET A 65 5.47 -7.76 -4.22
CA MET A 65 4.54 -6.69 -3.88
C MET A 65 5.13 -5.84 -2.76
N LEU A 66 4.82 -4.55 -2.76
CA LEU A 66 5.29 -3.53 -1.83
C LEU A 66 6.82 -3.53 -1.65
N TYR A 67 7.53 -3.71 -2.76
CA TYR A 67 8.99 -3.67 -2.80
C TYR A 67 9.52 -2.22 -2.81
N ILE A 68 10.77 -2.03 -2.40
CA ILE A 68 11.43 -0.73 -2.42
C ILE A 68 11.47 -0.15 -3.84
N GLY A 69 10.89 1.02 -4.01
CA GLY A 69 10.74 1.71 -5.29
C GLY A 69 9.45 1.40 -6.03
N GLU A 70 8.55 0.57 -5.50
CA GLU A 70 7.23 0.36 -6.11
C GLU A 70 6.41 1.66 -6.09
N GLU A 71 5.77 1.95 -7.23
CA GLU A 71 4.82 3.05 -7.38
C GLU A 71 3.41 2.58 -7.01
N VAL A 72 2.74 3.30 -6.09
CA VAL A 72 1.39 2.99 -5.62
C VAL A 72 0.47 4.21 -5.64
N GLY A 73 -0.81 3.98 -5.94
CA GLY A 73 -1.83 5.03 -6.08
C GLY A 73 -2.16 5.34 -7.54
N ILE A 74 -3.32 5.95 -7.76
CA ILE A 74 -3.85 6.23 -9.11
C ILE A 74 -2.95 7.21 -9.88
N CYS A 75 -2.31 8.15 -9.18
CA CYS A 75 -1.58 9.26 -9.79
C CYS A 75 -0.12 8.94 -10.14
N THR A 76 0.32 7.69 -10.00
CA THR A 76 1.63 7.23 -10.48
C THR A 76 1.65 6.95 -11.98
N ARG A 77 0.47 6.72 -12.57
CA ARG A 77 0.32 6.48 -14.00
C ARG A 77 0.81 7.67 -14.85
N GLU A 78 1.34 7.38 -16.03
CA GLU A 78 1.87 8.41 -16.96
C GLU A 78 0.82 9.48 -17.33
N ASP A 79 -0.45 9.09 -17.43
CA ASP A 79 -1.59 9.94 -17.78
C ASP A 79 -2.24 10.65 -16.58
N ALA A 80 -1.64 10.57 -15.38
CA ALA A 80 -2.21 11.11 -14.14
C ALA A 80 -2.61 12.58 -14.21
N LYS A 81 -1.92 13.40 -15.02
CA LYS A 81 -2.26 14.82 -15.22
C LYS A 81 -3.66 15.06 -15.81
N THR A 82 -4.30 14.02 -16.34
CA THR A 82 -5.64 14.10 -16.95
C THR A 82 -6.77 13.87 -15.95
N PHE A 83 -6.50 13.23 -14.81
CA PHE A 83 -7.51 12.87 -13.81
C PHE A 83 -7.12 13.15 -12.36
N CYS A 84 -5.87 13.49 -12.07
CA CYS A 84 -5.41 13.92 -10.76
C CYS A 84 -5.18 15.43 -10.71
N ASN A 85 -5.49 16.02 -9.57
CA ASN A 85 -5.25 17.44 -9.29
C ASN A 85 -3.77 17.71 -8.92
N PRO A 86 -3.31 18.98 -8.90
CA PRO A 86 -1.91 19.29 -8.58
C PRO A 86 -1.43 18.86 -7.19
N ASP A 87 -2.32 18.81 -6.19
CA ASP A 87 -1.98 18.39 -4.82
C ASP A 87 -1.84 16.86 -4.71
N GLU A 88 -2.62 16.10 -5.48
CA GLU A 88 -2.56 14.62 -5.60
C GLU A 88 -1.32 14.14 -6.38
N LEU A 89 -0.82 14.98 -7.29
CA LEU A 89 0.37 14.70 -8.10
C LEU A 89 1.69 14.90 -7.34
N ILE A 90 1.63 15.46 -6.13
CA ILE A 90 2.80 15.59 -5.25
C ILE A 90 3.30 14.19 -4.91
N GLU A 91 4.58 13.95 -5.17
CA GLU A 91 5.23 12.68 -4.85
C GLU A 91 5.36 12.54 -3.32
N ILE A 92 4.98 11.36 -2.82
CA ILE A 92 5.11 11.00 -1.42
C ILE A 92 5.87 9.68 -1.28
N ASP A 93 6.71 9.61 -0.25
CA ASP A 93 7.41 8.39 0.13
C ASP A 93 6.61 7.66 1.21
N ILE A 94 6.51 6.34 1.09
CA ILE A 94 5.66 5.49 1.93
C ILE A 94 6.52 4.38 2.54
N ALA A 95 6.41 4.23 3.86
CA ALA A 95 6.90 3.07 4.58
C ALA A 95 5.71 2.19 4.96
N VAL A 96 5.82 0.88 4.73
CA VAL A 96 4.76 -0.08 5.02
C VAL A 96 5.27 -1.24 5.85
N ASP A 97 4.37 -1.75 6.68
CA ASP A 97 4.46 -3.02 7.37
C ASP A 97 3.02 -3.58 7.47
N PRO A 98 2.58 -4.38 6.48
CA PRO A 98 1.19 -4.80 6.37
C PRO A 98 0.75 -5.77 7.47
N CYS A 99 1.68 -6.57 8.02
CA CYS A 99 1.41 -7.51 9.10
C CYS A 99 2.57 -7.55 10.10
N GLU A 100 2.70 -6.52 10.93
CA GLU A 100 3.76 -6.48 11.94
C GLU A 100 3.54 -7.59 13.00
N GLY A 101 4.45 -8.57 13.05
CA GLY A 101 4.39 -9.73 13.95
C GLY A 101 3.74 -11.01 13.38
N THR A 102 4.23 -11.50 12.23
CA THR A 102 3.77 -12.74 11.56
C THR A 102 4.16 -14.06 12.24
#